data_AF-A0A1B6ASQ0-F1
#
_entry.id   AF-A0A1B6ASQ0-F1
#
_cell.length_a   1.000
_cell.length_b   1.000
_cell.length_c   1.000
_cell.angle_alpha   90.00
_cell.angle_beta   90.00
_cell.angle_gamma   90.00
#
_symmetry.space_group_name_H-M   'P 1'
#
loop_
_entity.id
_entity.type
_entity.pdbx_description
1 polymer ?
#
loop_
_entity_poly.entity_id
_entity_poly.type
_entity_poly.pdbx_seq_one_letter_code
_entity_poly.pdbx_strand_id
1 'polypeptide(L)'
;MSSTCYLSLDWPTAPAWVNYNSLQQLSYFTTVFLAAPLALLTGLGMSPALSTRFRRISKLVSIQAARSLHFLVLVWFLVFLVVHVALVFTTDLQSNLNQMYAARGGDGWTGLWVFLASMAVVIGGWIAATPFTLRRLRALPHHEQITQHFCIQGWSGVTKWGGVSMRTILDLVKPRPEAKWVVFYSLGDGPDKWRYYDAHPIEQMSHRLTMLAYDMNGRPLSFGHGAPLRLRNEVQLGFKQVKWIEGIEFVADFSRIGGGHGGYNQDHEFFGYHQAL
;
A
#
# COMPACT_ATOMS: atom_id res chain seq x y z
N MET A 1 42.10 -10.88 11.20
CA MET A 1 41.46 -10.03 12.24
C MET A 1 40.55 -10.91 13.06
N SER A 2 40.65 -10.91 14.40
CA SER A 2 39.88 -11.83 15.25
C SER A 2 38.50 -11.26 15.57
N SER A 3 37.45 -12.11 15.61
CA SER A 3 36.06 -11.75 15.94
C SER A 3 35.89 -11.07 17.30
N THR A 4 36.84 -11.26 18.21
CA THR A 4 36.90 -10.62 19.52
C THR A 4 37.10 -9.10 19.48
N CYS A 5 37.69 -8.55 18.41
CA CYS A 5 37.95 -7.10 18.25
C CYS A 5 36.65 -6.27 18.21
N TYR A 6 35.58 -6.83 17.63
CA TYR A 6 34.28 -6.16 17.52
C TYR A 6 33.48 -6.20 18.83
N LEU A 7 33.76 -7.19 19.69
CA LEU A 7 33.17 -7.30 21.04
C LEU A 7 33.82 -6.35 22.04
N SER A 8 35.09 -5.97 21.84
CA SER A 8 35.82 -5.06 22.74
C SER A 8 35.69 -3.58 22.36
N LEU A 9 35.03 -3.25 21.24
CA LEU A 9 34.94 -1.89 20.68
C LEU A 9 36.31 -1.23 20.36
N ASP A 10 37.39 -2.01 20.34
CA ASP A 10 38.70 -1.54 19.91
C ASP A 10 38.78 -1.63 18.39
N TRP A 11 38.57 -0.50 17.71
CA TRP A 11 38.51 -0.47 16.25
C TRP A 11 39.91 -0.58 15.63
N PRO A 12 40.15 -1.50 14.69
CA PRO A 12 41.44 -1.61 14.02
C PRO A 12 41.67 -0.42 13.07
N THR A 13 42.89 0.10 13.05
CA THR A 13 43.33 1.23 12.19
C THR A 13 43.75 0.81 10.78
N ALA A 14 43.69 -0.48 10.46
CA ALA A 14 44.03 -1.01 9.15
C ALA A 14 42.91 -0.72 8.12
N PRO A 15 43.23 -0.48 6.84
CA PRO A 15 42.23 -0.20 5.81
C PRO A 15 41.19 -1.32 5.75
N ALA A 16 39.93 -0.97 5.98
CA ALA A 16 38.79 -1.89 6.17
C ALA A 16 38.56 -2.86 5.00
N TRP A 17 39.18 -2.62 3.84
CA TRP A 17 38.98 -3.38 2.61
C TRP A 17 40.01 -4.49 2.35
N VAL A 18 41.12 -4.55 3.08
CA VAL A 18 42.16 -5.56 2.81
C VAL A 18 41.80 -6.91 3.46
N ASN A 19 40.99 -6.91 4.53
CA ASN A 19 40.59 -8.14 5.22
C ASN A 19 39.21 -8.03 5.87
N TYR A 20 38.16 -8.45 5.16
CA TYR A 20 36.88 -8.71 5.81
C TYR A 20 37.07 -9.82 6.84
N ASN A 21 36.58 -9.61 8.06
CA ASN A 21 36.54 -10.67 9.05
C ASN A 21 35.52 -11.75 8.60
N SER A 22 35.72 -13.00 9.02
CA SER A 22 34.83 -14.13 8.71
C SER A 22 33.36 -13.83 9.06
N LEU A 23 33.12 -13.12 10.17
CA LEU A 23 31.77 -12.70 10.56
C LEU A 23 31.13 -11.71 9.57
N GLN A 24 31.90 -10.75 9.05
CA GLN A 24 31.43 -9.81 8.03
C GLN A 24 31.17 -10.51 6.70
N GLN A 25 32.07 -11.40 6.26
CA GLN A 25 31.89 -12.18 5.04
C GLN A 25 30.63 -13.06 5.12
N LEU A 26 30.43 -13.77 6.23
CA LEU A 26 29.23 -14.58 6.46
C LEU A 26 27.95 -13.74 6.50
N SER A 27 28.01 -12.56 7.11
CA SER A 27 26.87 -11.64 7.20
C SER A 27 26.49 -11.08 5.83
N TYR A 28 27.46 -10.70 4.99
CA TYR A 28 27.21 -10.27 3.62
C TYR A 28 26.70 -11.42 2.74
N PHE A 29 27.29 -12.61 2.86
CA PHE A 29 26.84 -13.80 2.15
C PHE A 29 25.37 -14.12 2.48
N THR A 30 25.03 -14.19 3.77
CA THR A 30 23.66 -14.44 4.23
C THR A 30 22.71 -13.37 3.72
N THR A 31 23.08 -12.10 3.79
CA THR A 31 22.20 -10.99 3.38
C THR A 31 21.91 -11.02 1.87
N VAL A 32 22.95 -11.20 1.05
CA VAL A 32 22.84 -11.14 -0.42
C VAL A 32 22.26 -12.42 -1.02
N PHE A 33 22.73 -13.59 -0.58
CA PHE A 33 22.40 -14.86 -1.23
C PHE A 33 21.28 -15.64 -0.55
N LEU A 34 20.96 -15.35 0.72
CA LEU A 34 19.90 -16.04 1.45
C LEU A 34 18.72 -15.11 1.75
N ALA A 35 18.94 -14.04 2.51
CA ALA A 35 17.88 -13.17 2.99
C ALA A 35 17.18 -12.41 1.86
N ALA A 36 17.91 -11.83 0.91
CA ALA A 36 17.31 -11.07 -0.19
C ALA A 36 16.43 -11.94 -1.13
N PRO A 37 16.90 -13.10 -1.63
CA PRO A 37 16.04 -14.00 -2.39
C PRO A 37 14.85 -14.49 -1.59
N LEU A 38 15.03 -14.78 -0.30
CA LEU A 38 13.95 -15.26 0.56
C LEU A 38 12.88 -14.19 0.82
N ALA A 39 13.28 -12.93 1.02
CA ALA A 39 12.37 -11.79 1.12
C ALA A 39 11.54 -11.63 -0.15
N LEU A 40 12.19 -11.74 -1.32
CA LEU A 40 11.51 -11.67 -2.62
C LEU A 40 10.48 -12.80 -2.76
N LEU A 41 10.88 -14.05 -2.54
CA LEU A 41 10.01 -15.22 -2.68
C LEU A 41 8.81 -15.18 -1.71
N THR A 42 9.06 -14.86 -0.44
CA THR A 42 8.00 -14.77 0.58
C THR A 42 7.09 -13.55 0.35
N GLY A 43 7.64 -12.42 -0.11
CA GLY A 43 6.85 -11.24 -0.49
C GLY A 43 5.92 -11.52 -1.66
N LEU A 44 6.41 -12.18 -2.72
CA LEU A 44 5.59 -12.62 -3.85
C LEU A 44 4.53 -13.64 -3.42
N GLY A 45 4.87 -14.55 -2.51
CA GLY A 45 3.94 -15.55 -1.97
C GLY A 45 2.79 -14.97 -1.12
N MET A 46 2.98 -13.80 -0.52
CA MET A 46 1.95 -13.09 0.23
C MET A 46 1.05 -12.19 -0.64
N SER A 47 1.40 -11.95 -1.91
CA SER A 47 0.61 -11.10 -2.81
C SER A 47 -0.65 -11.81 -3.31
N PRO A 48 -1.86 -11.30 -3.01
CA PRO A 48 -3.12 -11.90 -3.50
C PRO A 48 -3.21 -11.86 -5.03
N ALA A 49 -2.77 -10.76 -5.65
CA ALA A 49 -2.83 -10.57 -7.10
C ALA A 49 -1.89 -11.51 -7.89
N LEU A 50 -0.76 -11.90 -7.30
CA LEU A 50 0.25 -12.72 -7.97
C LEU A 50 0.09 -14.21 -7.66
N SER A 51 -0.38 -14.56 -6.47
CA SER A 51 -0.63 -15.95 -6.05
C SER A 51 -1.74 -16.62 -6.85
N THR A 52 -2.69 -15.85 -7.40
CA THR A 52 -3.72 -16.33 -8.33
C THR A 52 -3.16 -16.66 -9.72
N ARG A 53 -2.14 -15.91 -10.18
CA ARG A 53 -1.48 -16.07 -11.48
C ARG A 53 -0.41 -17.18 -11.49
N PHE A 54 0.29 -17.40 -10.39
CA PHE A 54 1.41 -18.35 -10.28
C PHE A 54 1.16 -19.45 -9.23
N ARG A 55 0.18 -20.34 -9.50
CA ARG A 55 -0.20 -21.46 -8.59
C ARG A 55 0.91 -22.44 -8.20
N ARG A 56 2.00 -22.54 -8.97
CA ARG A 56 3.11 -23.48 -8.66
C ARG A 56 3.91 -23.06 -7.43
N ILE A 57 4.07 -21.74 -7.21
CA ILE A 57 4.85 -21.19 -6.09
C ILE A 57 4.02 -21.24 -4.80
N SER A 58 2.72 -20.96 -4.89
CA SER A 58 1.80 -20.99 -3.73
C SER A 58 1.51 -22.40 -3.20
N LYS A 59 1.83 -23.46 -3.94
CA LYS A 59 1.73 -24.86 -3.46
C LYS A 59 2.89 -25.28 -2.55
N LEU A 60 4.05 -24.63 -2.64
CA LEU A 60 5.26 -25.09 -1.94
C LEU A 60 5.39 -24.52 -0.51
N VAL A 61 4.72 -23.41 -0.20
CA VAL A 61 4.83 -22.74 1.09
C VAL A 61 3.43 -22.31 1.55
N SER A 62 3.05 -22.68 2.78
CA SER A 62 1.78 -22.22 3.36
C SER A 62 1.84 -20.70 3.59
N ILE A 63 0.72 -20.01 3.40
CA ILE A 63 0.63 -18.53 3.55
C ILE A 63 1.12 -18.09 4.93
N GLN A 64 0.81 -18.86 5.97
CA GLN A 64 1.25 -18.56 7.33
C GLN A 64 2.77 -18.72 7.50
N ALA A 65 3.38 -19.76 6.90
CA ALA A 65 4.82 -19.95 6.94
C ALA A 65 5.55 -18.83 6.15
N ALA A 66 5.01 -18.43 5.00
CA ALA A 66 5.56 -17.31 4.22
C ALA A 66 5.57 -16.02 5.03
N ARG A 67 4.51 -15.74 5.80
CA ARG A 67 4.42 -14.55 6.66
C ARG A 67 5.44 -14.57 7.80
N SER A 68 5.54 -15.69 8.53
CA SER A 68 6.50 -15.82 9.63
C SER A 68 7.94 -15.71 9.13
N LEU A 69 8.24 -16.35 7.99
CA LEU A 69 9.57 -16.31 7.39
C LEU A 69 9.92 -14.92 6.87
N HIS A 70 8.97 -14.23 6.22
CA HIS A 70 9.16 -12.85 5.77
C HIS A 70 9.43 -11.91 6.94
N PHE A 71 8.69 -12.07 8.04
CA PHE A 71 8.91 -11.30 9.26
C PHE A 71 10.31 -11.54 9.85
N LEU A 72 10.77 -12.79 9.91
CA LEU A 72 12.11 -13.11 10.39
C LEU A 72 13.20 -12.50 9.50
N VAL A 73 13.02 -12.57 8.18
CA VAL A 73 13.93 -11.95 7.21
C VAL A 73 13.95 -10.43 7.34
N LEU A 74 12.79 -9.79 7.58
CA LEU A 74 12.71 -8.36 7.88
C LEU A 74 13.52 -8.00 9.13
N VAL A 75 13.37 -8.76 10.22
CA VAL A 75 14.13 -8.56 11.46
C VAL A 75 15.64 -8.69 11.20
N TRP A 76 16.06 -9.69 10.43
CA TRP A 76 17.46 -9.83 10.01
C TRP A 76 17.97 -8.59 9.28
N PHE A 77 17.22 -8.08 8.28
CA PHE A 77 17.60 -6.87 7.55
C PHE A 77 17.70 -5.64 8.45
N LEU A 78 16.78 -5.47 9.40
CA LEU A 78 16.83 -4.35 10.35
C LEU A 78 18.07 -4.42 11.23
N VAL A 79 18.37 -5.60 11.80
CA VAL A 79 19.57 -5.79 12.62
C VAL A 79 20.84 -5.58 11.80
N PHE A 80 20.92 -6.18 10.61
CA PHE A 80 22.05 -6.02 9.70
C PHE A 80 22.26 -4.55 9.33
N LEU A 81 21.19 -3.82 8.97
CA LEU A 81 21.26 -2.41 8.61
C LEU A 81 21.79 -1.56 9.77
N VAL A 82 21.25 -1.74 10.98
CA VAL A 82 21.69 -0.97 12.15
C VAL A 82 23.17 -1.21 12.43
N VAL A 83 23.59 -2.48 12.49
CA VAL A 83 24.99 -2.84 12.77
C VAL A 83 25.92 -2.37 11.64
N HIS A 84 25.56 -2.63 10.39
CA HIS A 84 26.38 -2.27 9.23
C HIS A 84 26.55 -0.75 9.10
N VAL A 85 25.46 0.01 9.22
CA VAL A 85 25.52 1.48 9.18
C VAL A 85 26.35 1.99 10.36
N ALA A 86 26.15 1.50 11.57
CA ALA A 86 26.96 1.89 12.71
C ALA A 86 28.46 1.68 12.45
N LEU A 87 28.85 0.51 11.91
CA LEU A 87 30.23 0.23 11.52
C LEU A 87 30.76 1.23 10.51
N VAL A 88 30.02 1.51 9.43
CA VAL A 88 30.43 2.49 8.40
C VAL A 88 30.70 3.87 9.02
N PHE A 89 29.89 4.30 9.97
CA PHE A 89 30.05 5.59 10.66
C PHE A 89 31.20 5.58 11.66
N THR A 90 31.45 4.48 12.37
CA THR A 90 32.49 4.40 13.41
C THR A 90 33.87 4.03 12.87
N THR A 91 33.97 3.41 11.70
CA THR A 91 35.23 2.96 11.08
C THR A 91 35.64 3.80 9.87
N ASP A 92 35.60 5.13 10.02
CA ASP A 92 35.90 6.15 8.99
C ASP A 92 34.81 6.32 7.90
N LEU A 93 33.82 7.16 8.22
CA LEU A 93 32.70 7.50 7.33
C LEU A 93 33.16 8.02 5.95
N GLN A 94 34.19 8.87 5.93
CA GLN A 94 34.60 9.57 4.72
C GLN A 94 35.22 8.61 3.71
N SER A 95 36.17 7.79 4.16
CA SER A 95 36.81 6.78 3.33
C SER A 95 35.81 5.73 2.84
N ASN A 96 34.94 5.25 3.74
CA ASN A 96 33.93 4.25 3.40
C ASN A 96 32.92 4.77 2.35
N LEU A 97 32.38 5.98 2.52
CA LEU A 97 31.42 6.54 1.57
C LEU A 97 32.06 6.82 0.19
N ASN A 98 33.30 7.29 0.16
CA ASN A 98 34.01 7.52 -1.11
C ASN A 98 34.22 6.22 -1.89
N GLN A 99 34.50 5.13 -1.19
CA GLN A 99 34.66 3.83 -1.84
C GLN A 99 33.32 3.25 -2.26
N MET A 100 32.28 3.34 -1.43
CA MET A 100 30.95 2.78 -1.70
C MET A 100 30.19 3.53 -2.81
N TYR A 101 30.18 4.87 -2.77
CA TYR A 101 29.35 5.71 -3.65
C TYR A 101 30.12 6.36 -4.80
N ALA A 102 31.44 6.51 -4.69
CA ALA A 102 32.27 7.15 -5.72
C ALA A 102 33.37 6.24 -6.28
N ALA A 103 33.49 4.99 -5.79
CA ALA A 103 34.53 4.02 -6.19
C ALA A 103 35.95 4.63 -6.20
N ARG A 104 36.25 5.52 -5.24
CA ARG A 104 37.53 6.24 -5.15
C ARG A 104 38.12 6.15 -3.75
N GLY A 105 39.44 5.99 -3.68
CA GLY A 105 40.23 6.16 -2.46
C GLY A 105 40.89 7.53 -2.47
N GLY A 106 40.43 8.44 -1.61
CA GLY A 106 41.00 9.78 -1.46
C GLY A 106 40.25 10.61 -0.42
N ASP A 107 40.83 11.74 -0.04
CA ASP A 107 40.39 12.57 1.10
C ASP A 107 39.28 13.58 0.71
N GLY A 108 38.61 13.34 -0.42
CA GLY A 108 37.47 14.15 -0.85
C GLY A 108 36.19 13.82 -0.07
N TRP A 109 35.13 14.58 -0.29
CA TRP A 109 33.78 14.28 0.23
C TRP A 109 32.81 13.90 -0.89
N THR A 110 33.34 13.51 -2.04
CA THR A 110 32.55 13.20 -3.25
C THR A 110 31.55 12.08 -2.99
N GLY A 111 31.94 11.03 -2.27
CA GLY A 111 31.05 9.92 -1.91
C GLY A 111 29.89 10.36 -1.03
N LEU A 112 30.11 11.29 -0.09
CA LEU A 112 29.05 11.84 0.75
C LEU A 112 28.03 12.63 -0.09
N TRP A 113 28.49 13.50 -0.99
CA TRP A 113 27.58 14.28 -1.83
C TRP A 113 26.76 13.40 -2.78
N VAL A 114 27.37 12.37 -3.37
CA VAL A 114 26.66 11.38 -4.19
C VAL A 114 25.65 10.60 -3.35
N PHE A 115 26.02 10.17 -2.14
CA PHE A 115 25.09 9.54 -1.20
C PHE A 115 23.89 10.43 -0.89
N LEU A 116 24.11 11.68 -0.48
CA LEU A 116 23.04 12.63 -0.16
C LEU A 116 22.13 12.90 -1.36
N ALA A 117 22.70 13.07 -2.55
CA ALA A 117 21.93 13.25 -3.78
C ALA A 117 21.07 12.00 -4.08
N SER A 118 21.63 10.79 -3.96
CA SER A 118 20.88 9.55 -4.15
C SER A 118 19.74 9.40 -3.14
N MET A 119 19.96 9.77 -1.87
CA MET A 119 18.96 9.73 -0.82
C MET A 119 17.83 10.72 -1.10
N ALA A 120 18.15 11.94 -1.56
CA ALA A 120 17.16 12.93 -1.95
C ALA A 120 16.28 12.44 -3.12
N VAL A 121 16.87 11.77 -4.12
CA VAL A 121 16.12 11.15 -5.23
C VAL A 121 15.21 10.04 -4.72
N VAL A 122 15.70 9.15 -3.86
CA VAL A 122 14.88 8.06 -3.28
C VAL A 122 13.73 8.61 -2.44
N ILE A 123 13.98 9.60 -1.59
CA ILE A 123 12.95 10.27 -0.77
C ILE A 123 11.93 10.97 -1.67
N GLY A 124 12.40 11.72 -2.68
CA GLY A 124 11.53 12.37 -3.65
C GLY A 124 10.67 11.37 -4.43
N GLY A 125 11.27 10.27 -4.88
CA GLY A 125 10.58 9.17 -5.54
C GLY A 125 9.54 8.51 -4.63
N TRP A 126 9.87 8.28 -3.35
CA TRP A 126 8.93 7.74 -2.36
C TRP A 126 7.76 8.68 -2.10
N ILE A 127 8.01 10.00 -1.98
CA ILE A 127 6.96 11.01 -1.83
C ILE A 127 6.06 11.06 -3.09
N ALA A 128 6.66 11.04 -4.27
CA ALA A 128 5.92 11.08 -5.54
C ALA A 128 5.11 9.79 -5.79
N ALA A 129 5.66 8.64 -5.41
CA ALA A 129 5.00 7.34 -5.49
C ALA A 129 3.99 7.10 -4.37
N THR A 130 3.97 7.95 -3.32
CA THR A 130 2.97 7.86 -2.27
C THR A 130 1.61 8.25 -2.87
N PRO A 131 0.68 7.29 -3.01
CA PRO A 131 -0.62 7.56 -3.61
C PRO A 131 -1.35 8.65 -2.83
N PHE A 132 -2.27 9.35 -3.51
CA PHE A 132 -3.16 10.37 -2.97
C PHE A 132 -3.64 10.00 -1.56
N THR A 133 -2.95 10.48 -0.54
CA THR A 133 -3.18 10.04 0.82
C THR A 133 -4.47 10.68 1.32
N LEU A 134 -5.17 10.06 2.27
CA LEU A 134 -6.35 10.65 2.95
C LEU A 134 -6.18 12.12 3.35
N ARG A 135 -4.94 12.54 3.61
CA ARG A 135 -4.58 13.94 3.88
C ARG A 135 -5.01 14.91 2.78
N ARG A 136 -4.87 14.55 1.49
CA ARG A 136 -5.33 15.38 0.37
C ARG A 136 -6.85 15.42 0.30
N LEU A 137 -7.52 14.30 0.52
CA LEU A 137 -8.99 14.25 0.61
C LEU A 137 -9.50 15.11 1.77
N ARG A 138 -8.86 15.07 2.93
CA ARG A 138 -9.18 15.91 4.09
C ARG A 138 -8.92 17.41 3.89
N ALA A 139 -8.10 17.78 2.89
CA ALA A 139 -7.87 19.17 2.53
C ALA A 139 -8.93 19.74 1.57
N LEU A 140 -9.78 18.89 0.98
CA LEU A 140 -10.90 19.33 0.15
C LEU A 140 -12.05 19.87 1.03
N PRO A 141 -12.97 20.68 0.46
CA PRO A 141 -14.14 21.16 1.18
C PRO A 141 -14.88 20.04 1.91
N HIS A 142 -14.98 20.18 3.22
CA HIS A 142 -15.65 19.21 4.08
C HIS A 142 -17.16 19.23 3.82
N HIS A 143 -17.74 18.04 3.70
CA HIS A 143 -19.16 17.82 3.51
C HIS A 143 -19.69 16.91 4.61
N GLU A 144 -20.78 17.32 5.26
CA GLU A 144 -21.47 16.53 6.28
C GLU A 144 -22.91 16.28 5.87
N GLN A 145 -23.41 15.08 6.19
CA GLN A 145 -24.82 14.73 6.04
C GLN A 145 -25.29 13.80 7.15
N ILE A 146 -26.55 13.92 7.55
CA ILE A 146 -27.23 12.94 8.42
C ILE A 146 -28.21 12.19 7.54
N THR A 147 -27.97 10.90 7.33
CA THR A 147 -28.71 10.10 6.35
C THR A 147 -29.08 8.74 6.92
N GLN A 148 -30.21 8.23 6.46
CA GLN A 148 -30.66 6.88 6.76
C GLN A 148 -30.10 5.91 5.71
N HIS A 149 -29.46 4.86 6.19
CA HIS A 149 -28.98 3.74 5.41
C HIS A 149 -30.06 2.67 5.32
N PHE A 150 -30.24 2.06 4.15
CA PHE A 150 -31.14 0.93 3.95
C PHE A 150 -30.37 -0.29 3.47
N CYS A 151 -30.42 -1.38 4.23
CA CYS A 151 -29.84 -2.65 3.84
C CYS A 151 -30.89 -3.54 3.18
N ILE A 152 -30.46 -4.34 2.20
CA ILE A 152 -31.31 -5.33 1.53
C ILE A 152 -31.87 -6.39 2.51
N GLN A 153 -31.20 -6.61 3.63
CA GLN A 153 -31.62 -7.54 4.69
C GLN A 153 -32.77 -6.99 5.57
N GLY A 154 -33.35 -5.84 5.24
CA GLY A 154 -34.52 -5.29 5.92
C GLY A 154 -34.23 -4.43 7.16
N TRP A 155 -32.97 -4.17 7.48
CA TRP A 155 -32.60 -3.24 8.55
C TRP A 155 -32.19 -1.87 7.99
N SER A 156 -32.38 -0.84 8.81
CA SER A 156 -31.96 0.53 8.48
C SER A 156 -31.31 1.20 9.68
N GLY A 157 -30.54 2.26 9.44
CA GLY A 157 -29.86 3.01 10.49
C GLY A 157 -29.55 4.44 10.10
N VAL A 158 -29.72 5.38 11.01
CA VAL A 158 -29.42 6.81 10.81
C VAL A 158 -28.04 7.13 11.36
N THR A 159 -27.24 7.87 10.62
CA THR A 159 -25.86 8.20 11.02
C THR A 159 -25.44 9.54 10.44
N LYS A 160 -24.63 10.29 11.19
CA LYS A 160 -23.94 11.49 10.68
C LYS A 160 -22.64 11.06 9.98
N TRP A 161 -22.50 11.37 8.71
CA TRP A 161 -21.29 11.14 7.91
C TRP A 161 -20.54 12.44 7.66
N GLY A 162 -19.21 12.37 7.69
CA GLY A 162 -18.30 13.47 7.37
C GLY A 162 -17.25 13.03 6.34
N GLY A 163 -16.93 13.91 5.40
CA GLY A 163 -16.11 13.55 4.25
C GLY A 163 -16.06 14.61 3.15
N VAL A 164 -16.02 14.15 1.91
CA VAL A 164 -15.99 15.01 0.70
C VAL A 164 -17.12 14.61 -0.24
N SER A 165 -17.84 15.58 -0.78
CA SER A 165 -18.90 15.32 -1.76
C SER A 165 -18.33 14.75 -3.06
N MET A 166 -19.03 13.82 -3.70
CA MET A 166 -18.59 13.31 -5.01
C MET A 166 -18.62 14.39 -6.09
N ARG A 167 -19.48 15.42 -5.97
CA ARG A 167 -19.46 16.60 -6.85
C ARG A 167 -18.10 17.30 -6.81
N THR A 168 -17.55 17.55 -5.63
CA THR A 168 -16.21 18.13 -5.47
C THR A 168 -15.13 17.27 -6.13
N ILE A 169 -15.27 15.94 -6.07
CA ILE A 169 -14.35 15.01 -6.74
C ILE A 169 -14.48 15.11 -8.27
N LEU A 170 -15.71 15.20 -8.80
CA LEU A 170 -15.95 15.38 -10.23
C LEU A 170 -15.35 16.69 -10.75
N ASP A 171 -15.50 17.79 -10.01
CA ASP A 171 -14.96 19.10 -10.38
C ASP A 171 -13.42 19.08 -10.45
N LEU A 172 -12.79 18.27 -9.61
CA LEU A 172 -11.33 18.09 -9.55
C LEU A 172 -10.81 17.17 -10.66
N VAL A 173 -11.43 16.00 -10.83
CA VAL A 173 -10.95 14.95 -11.74
C VAL A 173 -11.31 15.23 -13.20
N LYS A 174 -12.45 15.90 -13.44
CA LYS A 174 -13.01 16.19 -14.77
C LYS A 174 -13.01 14.95 -15.67
N PRO A 175 -13.88 13.96 -15.40
CA PRO A 175 -13.97 12.74 -16.20
C PRO A 175 -14.20 13.05 -17.69
N ARG A 176 -13.76 12.15 -18.56
CA ARG A 176 -13.97 12.31 -20.00
C ARG A 176 -15.46 12.23 -20.34
N PRO A 177 -15.94 12.91 -21.39
CA PRO A 177 -17.36 12.91 -21.76
C PRO A 177 -17.95 11.52 -22.06
N GLU A 178 -17.12 10.55 -22.43
CA GLU A 178 -17.55 9.18 -22.71
C GLU A 178 -17.83 8.37 -21.45
N ALA A 179 -17.38 8.83 -20.27
CA ALA A 179 -17.58 8.11 -19.02
C ALA A 179 -19.07 8.17 -18.60
N LYS A 180 -19.68 7.00 -18.44
CA LYS A 180 -21.09 6.82 -18.03
C LYS A 180 -21.22 6.16 -16.66
N TRP A 181 -20.15 5.52 -16.20
CA TRP A 181 -20.14 4.72 -14.98
C TRP A 181 -18.94 5.08 -14.12
N VAL A 182 -19.11 4.93 -12.81
CA VAL A 182 -18.06 5.09 -11.80
C VAL A 182 -17.96 3.81 -11.01
N VAL A 183 -16.80 3.17 -11.10
CA VAL A 183 -16.51 1.89 -10.47
C VAL A 183 -15.68 2.12 -9.22
N PHE A 184 -16.17 1.62 -8.09
CA PHE A 184 -15.48 1.68 -6.82
C PHE A 184 -14.93 0.30 -6.49
N TYR A 185 -13.63 0.24 -6.21
CA TYR A 185 -12.96 -0.99 -5.83
C TYR A 185 -12.61 -0.99 -4.35
N SER A 186 -12.82 -2.13 -3.70
CA SER A 186 -12.48 -2.38 -2.29
C SER A 186 -11.10 -3.04 -2.18
N LEU A 187 -10.36 -2.68 -1.12
CA LEU A 187 -9.19 -3.43 -0.64
C LEU A 187 -9.58 -4.77 -0.01
N GLY A 188 -10.82 -4.89 0.48
CA GLY A 188 -11.36 -6.12 1.05
C GLY A 188 -12.00 -7.01 -0.02
N ASP A 189 -11.82 -8.32 0.14
CA ASP A 189 -12.47 -9.33 -0.70
C ASP A 189 -13.93 -9.53 -0.27
N GLY A 190 -14.77 -9.94 -1.23
CA GLY A 190 -16.08 -10.49 -0.96
C GLY A 190 -16.01 -11.92 -0.41
N PRO A 191 -17.16 -12.51 -0.02
CA PRO A 191 -17.24 -13.84 0.59
C PRO A 191 -16.50 -14.96 -0.17
N ASP A 192 -16.52 -14.93 -1.50
CA ASP A 192 -15.89 -15.93 -2.39
C ASP A 192 -14.42 -15.62 -2.70
N LYS A 193 -13.80 -14.71 -1.94
CA LYS A 193 -12.40 -14.27 -2.08
C LYS A 193 -12.08 -13.60 -3.41
N TRP A 194 -13.09 -13.08 -4.10
CA TRP A 194 -12.93 -12.16 -5.21
C TRP A 194 -13.02 -10.72 -4.72
N ARG A 195 -12.29 -9.83 -5.40
CA ARG A 195 -12.26 -8.41 -5.06
C ARG A 195 -13.67 -7.82 -5.06
N TYR A 196 -14.06 -7.16 -3.98
CA TYR A 196 -15.35 -6.49 -3.93
C TYR A 196 -15.31 -5.20 -4.75
N TYR A 197 -16.28 -5.00 -5.62
CA TYR A 197 -16.41 -3.78 -6.41
C TYR A 197 -17.88 -3.50 -6.70
N ASP A 198 -18.19 -2.26 -7.03
CA ASP A 198 -19.53 -1.90 -7.48
C ASP A 198 -19.52 -0.69 -8.42
N ALA A 199 -20.34 -0.76 -9.47
CA ALA A 199 -20.47 0.28 -10.48
C ALA A 199 -21.76 1.09 -10.27
N HIS A 200 -21.62 2.40 -10.33
CA HIS A 200 -22.70 3.37 -10.16
C HIS A 200 -22.82 4.24 -11.41
N PRO A 201 -24.02 4.63 -11.85
CA PRO A 201 -24.20 5.62 -12.90
C PRO A 201 -23.50 6.93 -12.53
N ILE A 202 -22.79 7.55 -13.48
CA ILE A 202 -22.01 8.77 -13.22
C ILE A 202 -22.90 9.94 -12.77
N GLU A 203 -24.16 9.96 -13.18
CA GLU A 203 -25.15 10.96 -12.81
C GLU A 203 -25.39 10.97 -11.30
N GLN A 204 -25.32 9.81 -10.64
CA GLN A 204 -25.47 9.69 -9.19
C GLN A 204 -24.30 10.34 -8.44
N MET A 205 -23.13 10.49 -9.05
CA MET A 205 -21.97 11.15 -8.41
C MET A 205 -22.17 12.66 -8.26
N SER A 206 -23.07 13.25 -9.05
CA SER A 206 -23.44 14.67 -8.93
C SER A 206 -24.51 14.92 -7.85
N HIS A 207 -25.10 13.85 -7.30
CA HIS A 207 -26.15 13.92 -6.30
C HIS A 207 -25.60 14.38 -4.94
N ARG A 208 -26.38 15.22 -4.24
CA ARG A 208 -25.97 15.84 -2.97
C ARG A 208 -25.72 14.85 -1.84
N LEU A 209 -26.31 13.65 -1.91
CA LEU A 209 -26.18 12.60 -0.88
C LEU A 209 -25.09 11.57 -1.22
N THR A 210 -24.31 11.82 -2.26
CA THR A 210 -23.22 10.94 -2.70
C THR A 210 -21.88 11.55 -2.28
N MET A 211 -21.15 10.85 -1.41
CA MET A 211 -19.91 11.34 -0.83
C MET A 211 -18.91 10.21 -0.54
N LEU A 212 -17.63 10.58 -0.45
CA LEU A 212 -16.59 9.77 0.15
C LEU A 212 -16.49 10.13 1.63
N ALA A 213 -16.90 9.20 2.50
CA ALA A 213 -16.89 9.41 3.94
C ALA A 213 -15.61 8.86 4.56
N TYR A 214 -15.01 9.63 5.46
CA TYR A 214 -13.90 9.23 6.32
C TYR A 214 -14.18 9.43 7.82
N ASP A 215 -15.27 10.12 8.16
CA ASP A 215 -15.76 10.30 9.53
C ASP A 215 -17.21 9.83 9.68
N MET A 216 -17.54 9.35 10.89
CA MET A 216 -18.85 8.86 11.31
C MET A 216 -19.14 9.36 12.74
N ASN A 217 -20.27 10.03 12.92
CA ASN A 217 -20.70 10.63 14.19
C ASN A 217 -19.62 11.51 14.85
N GLY A 218 -18.93 12.32 14.04
CA GLY A 218 -17.89 13.25 14.49
C GLY A 218 -16.55 12.59 14.88
N ARG A 219 -16.37 11.29 14.61
CA ARG A 219 -15.12 10.55 14.84
C ARG A 219 -14.63 9.92 13.53
N PRO A 220 -13.31 9.65 13.39
CA PRO A 220 -12.82 8.85 12.28
C PRO A 220 -13.54 7.50 12.18
N LEU A 221 -13.74 7.02 10.95
CA LEU A 221 -14.34 5.70 10.72
C LEU A 221 -13.60 4.61 11.51
N SER A 222 -14.36 3.64 12.03
CA SER A 222 -13.77 2.39 12.52
C SER A 222 -13.59 1.39 11.37
N PHE A 223 -12.70 0.42 11.57
CA PHE A 223 -12.40 -0.61 10.56
C PHE A 223 -13.67 -1.29 10.01
N GLY A 224 -14.59 -1.72 10.88
CA GLY A 224 -15.83 -2.40 10.46
C GLY A 224 -16.81 -1.52 9.66
N HIS A 225 -16.69 -0.19 9.78
CA HIS A 225 -17.47 0.77 9.00
C HIS A 225 -16.80 1.16 7.68
N GLY A 226 -15.62 0.61 7.37
CA GLY A 226 -14.92 0.85 6.11
C GLY A 226 -13.75 1.84 6.20
N ALA A 227 -13.17 2.04 7.39
CA ALA A 227 -12.00 2.91 7.53
C ALA A 227 -10.84 2.44 6.64
N PRO A 228 -10.13 3.35 5.97
CA PRO A 228 -10.14 4.79 6.25
C PRO A 228 -11.08 5.60 5.36
N LEU A 229 -11.66 4.99 4.32
CA LEU A 229 -12.51 5.67 3.34
C LEU A 229 -13.58 4.71 2.82
N ARG A 230 -14.81 5.19 2.75
CA ARG A 230 -15.94 4.45 2.17
C ARG A 230 -16.78 5.33 1.24
N LEU A 231 -17.52 4.67 0.36
CA LEU A 231 -18.59 5.29 -0.40
C LEU A 231 -19.84 5.41 0.49
N ARG A 232 -20.51 6.56 0.40
CA ARG A 232 -21.89 6.75 0.79
C ARG A 232 -22.64 7.23 -0.45
N ASN A 233 -23.55 6.42 -0.94
CA ASN A 233 -24.48 6.77 -2.00
C ASN A 233 -25.87 6.39 -1.51
N GLU A 234 -26.59 7.36 -0.96
CA GLU A 234 -27.87 7.10 -0.28
C GLU A 234 -29.05 6.94 -1.25
N VAL A 235 -28.83 7.08 -2.56
CA VAL A 235 -29.83 6.70 -3.58
C VAL A 235 -29.72 5.22 -3.97
N GLN A 236 -28.94 4.44 -3.23
CA GLN A 236 -28.67 3.03 -3.48
C GLN A 236 -28.69 2.24 -2.17
N LEU A 237 -28.89 0.92 -2.28
CA LEU A 237 -28.89 -0.01 -1.16
C LEU A 237 -27.49 -0.20 -0.55
N GLY A 238 -27.47 -0.68 0.69
CA GLY A 238 -26.25 -0.70 1.49
C GLY A 238 -25.09 -1.53 0.92
N PHE A 239 -25.37 -2.60 0.18
CA PHE A 239 -24.33 -3.41 -0.45
C PHE A 239 -23.60 -2.65 -1.57
N LYS A 240 -24.28 -1.72 -2.25
CA LYS A 240 -23.70 -0.87 -3.30
C LYS A 240 -22.65 0.11 -2.75
N GLN A 241 -22.69 0.38 -1.45
CA GLN A 241 -21.84 1.36 -0.79
C GLN A 241 -20.50 0.74 -0.35
N VAL A 242 -19.56 0.68 -1.30
CA VAL A 242 -18.23 0.06 -1.14
C VAL A 242 -17.46 0.61 0.07
N LYS A 243 -16.91 -0.29 0.88
CA LYS A 243 -16.05 0.00 2.04
C LYS A 243 -14.58 -0.19 1.65
N TRP A 244 -13.66 0.40 2.41
CA TRP A 244 -12.21 0.24 2.22
C TRP A 244 -11.76 0.58 0.79
N ILE A 245 -12.16 1.77 0.31
CA ILE A 245 -11.91 2.17 -1.08
C ILE A 245 -10.41 2.12 -1.39
N GLU A 246 -10.07 1.30 -2.39
CA GLU A 246 -8.75 1.20 -2.99
C GLU A 246 -8.58 2.18 -4.15
N GLY A 247 -9.61 2.28 -4.99
CA GLY A 247 -9.56 3.06 -6.23
C GLY A 247 -10.95 3.35 -6.79
N ILE A 248 -11.01 4.39 -7.61
CA ILE A 248 -12.21 4.87 -8.29
C ILE A 248 -11.86 5.01 -9.78
N GLU A 249 -12.67 4.43 -10.65
CA GLU A 249 -12.45 4.46 -12.10
C GLU A 249 -13.69 4.97 -12.82
N PHE A 250 -13.49 5.88 -13.77
CA PHE A 250 -14.55 6.43 -14.61
C PHE A 250 -14.51 5.73 -15.97
N VAL A 251 -15.56 5.00 -16.32
CA VAL A 251 -15.59 4.13 -17.50
C VAL A 251 -16.83 4.39 -18.36
N ALA A 252 -16.71 4.14 -19.66
CA ALA A 252 -17.85 4.22 -20.58
C ALA A 252 -18.83 3.06 -20.41
N ASP A 253 -18.31 1.89 -20.01
CA ASP A 253 -19.06 0.65 -19.84
C ASP A 253 -18.27 -0.29 -18.89
N PHE A 254 -18.98 -1.10 -18.10
CA PHE A 254 -18.39 -2.01 -17.10
C PHE A 254 -18.41 -3.49 -17.51
N SER A 255 -18.86 -3.86 -18.73
CA SER A 255 -18.98 -5.25 -19.19
C SER A 255 -17.67 -6.04 -19.16
N ARG A 256 -16.52 -5.35 -19.15
CA ARG A 256 -15.18 -5.95 -19.09
C ARG A 256 -14.61 -6.02 -17.68
N ILE A 257 -15.36 -5.58 -16.66
CA ILE A 257 -14.93 -5.51 -15.27
C ILE A 257 -15.65 -6.63 -14.50
N GLY A 258 -14.88 -7.46 -13.79
CA GLY A 258 -15.44 -8.60 -13.06
C GLY A 258 -16.18 -9.58 -13.98
N GLY A 259 -17.38 -9.99 -13.58
CA GLY A 259 -18.33 -10.76 -14.40
C GLY A 259 -19.12 -9.93 -15.41
N GLY A 260 -18.93 -8.60 -15.44
CA GLY A 260 -19.57 -7.70 -16.41
C GLY A 260 -21.00 -7.30 -16.03
N HIS A 261 -21.47 -7.63 -14.82
CA HIS A 261 -22.83 -7.30 -14.37
C HIS A 261 -22.90 -6.07 -13.45
N GLY A 262 -21.78 -5.37 -13.24
CA GLY A 262 -21.74 -4.06 -12.59
C GLY A 262 -21.54 -4.08 -11.07
N GLY A 263 -21.12 -5.21 -10.51
CA GLY A 263 -20.71 -5.30 -9.10
C GLY A 263 -20.54 -6.72 -8.61
N TYR A 264 -19.88 -6.87 -7.46
CA TYR A 264 -19.59 -8.19 -6.87
C TYR A 264 -20.85 -9.05 -6.70
N ASN A 265 -21.90 -8.48 -6.09
CA ASN A 265 -23.12 -9.25 -5.81
C ASN A 265 -23.96 -9.49 -7.06
N GLN A 266 -23.87 -8.62 -8.07
CA GLN A 266 -24.47 -8.86 -9.38
C GLN A 266 -23.81 -10.06 -10.07
N ASP A 267 -22.49 -10.17 -9.95
CA ASP A 267 -21.70 -11.23 -10.57
C ASP A 267 -21.85 -12.59 -9.87
N HIS A 268 -22.00 -12.61 -8.54
CA HIS A 268 -21.91 -13.85 -7.73
C HIS A 268 -23.21 -14.23 -7.02
N GLU A 269 -24.06 -13.26 -6.68
CA GLU A 269 -25.30 -13.48 -5.92
C GLU A 269 -26.57 -13.24 -6.78
N PHE A 270 -26.39 -13.05 -8.09
CA PHE A 270 -27.46 -12.86 -9.10
C PHE A 270 -28.43 -11.71 -8.79
N PHE A 271 -28.00 -10.69 -8.04
CA PHE A 271 -28.83 -9.50 -7.87
C PHE A 271 -29.04 -8.80 -9.22
N GLY A 272 -30.30 -8.64 -9.61
CA GLY A 272 -30.67 -7.97 -10.85
C GLY A 272 -30.39 -6.46 -10.79
N TYR A 273 -30.07 -5.86 -11.94
CA TYR A 273 -29.83 -4.41 -12.05
C TYR A 273 -31.04 -3.58 -11.57
N HIS A 274 -32.25 -4.08 -11.80
CA HIS A 274 -33.51 -3.47 -11.39
C HIS A 274 -33.87 -3.67 -9.91
N GLN A 275 -33.18 -4.54 -9.17
CA GLN A 275 -33.42 -4.76 -7.75
C GLN A 275 -32.69 -3.73 -6.87
N ALA A 276 -31.94 -2.81 -7.48
CA ALA A 276 -31.15 -1.77 -6.82
C ALA A 276 -31.59 -0.33 -7.19
N LEU A 277 -32.70 -0.17 -7.92
CA LEU A 277 -33.31 1.14 -8.21
C LEU A 277 -34.40 1.47 -7.20
#